data_AF-A0AAN5BVL7-F1
#
_entry.id   AF-A0AAN5BVL7-F1
#
_cell.length_a   1.000
_cell.length_b   1.000
_cell.length_c   1.000
_cell.angle_alpha   90.00
_cell.angle_beta   90.00
_cell.angle_gamma   90.00
#
_symmetry.space_group_name_H-M   'P 1'
#
loop_
_entity.id
_entity.type
_entity.pdbx_description
1 polymer ?
#
loop_
_entity_poly.entity_id
_entity_poly.type
_entity_poly.pdbx_seq_one_letter_code
_entity_poly.pdbx_strand_id
1 'polypeptide(L)'
;MDLEASIASGMPVMTSPHDVGPPPANLDDSDFDESTPQLPPEKGPSDLTDSLYQISLATSLADRLRAMSVVRIAREQIDLSELAQQGSRIVEHLQQIPRVLKPGNASTNNNDPAMLLNCVLLSVYTRRPLLCLYRPLVLGDPRDDPIFPEICRICLESSLANLSYQDNFNPSVADLEVCNLGAYWDLFQTFCYNDILWDALSVCGYIRLSSQRNSFESQKSGRALGSSMHSKASLIRSVESTLDSLTARIGEAGSNLKDILLLAVVLQSVRARGSTQVQGERMSQGATKALSACRQHLLPAVAEDSLALSLTDFAQMVGLMAK
;
A
#
# COMPACT_ATOMS: atom_id res chain seq x y z
N MET A 1 10.38 -13.67 3.87
CA MET A 1 11.04 -12.85 4.91
C MET A 1 12.06 -11.89 4.31
N ASP A 2 13.08 -12.39 3.60
CA ASP A 2 14.13 -11.56 2.98
C ASP A 2 13.60 -10.41 2.09
N LEU A 3 12.65 -10.70 1.20
CA LEU A 3 12.02 -9.70 0.33
C LEU A 3 11.42 -8.51 1.13
N GLU A 4 10.57 -8.80 2.12
CA GLU A 4 9.89 -7.75 2.91
C GLU A 4 10.88 -6.96 3.77
N ALA A 5 11.87 -7.64 4.37
CA ALA A 5 12.91 -6.97 5.16
C ALA A 5 13.78 -6.05 4.30
N SER A 6 14.12 -6.48 3.08
CA SER A 6 14.87 -5.72 2.10
C SER A 6 14.10 -4.47 1.65
N ILE A 7 12.80 -4.62 1.34
CA ILE A 7 11.93 -3.49 1.00
C ILE A 7 11.84 -2.50 2.16
N ALA A 8 11.57 -2.97 3.37
CA ALA A 8 11.41 -2.11 4.55
C ALA A 8 12.70 -1.35 4.90
N SER A 9 13.86 -1.97 4.67
CA SER A 9 15.17 -1.38 5.01
C SER A 9 15.79 -0.60 3.85
N GLY A 10 15.20 -0.63 2.66
CA GLY A 10 15.81 -0.09 1.44
C GLY A 10 17.09 -0.82 1.03
N MET A 11 17.24 -2.09 1.40
CA MET A 11 18.41 -2.92 1.15
C MET A 11 18.21 -3.84 -0.06
N PRO A 12 19.28 -4.28 -0.75
CA PRO A 12 19.17 -5.30 -1.78
C PRO A 12 18.66 -6.63 -1.23
N VAL A 13 17.85 -7.33 -2.04
CA VAL A 13 17.39 -8.68 -1.73
C VAL A 13 18.53 -9.67 -1.95
N MET A 14 18.70 -10.61 -1.01
CA MET A 14 19.79 -11.59 -1.04
C MET A 14 19.36 -12.93 -1.65
N THR A 15 18.08 -13.24 -1.60
CA THR A 15 17.49 -14.47 -2.16
C THR A 15 17.44 -14.38 -3.68
N SER A 16 18.01 -15.37 -4.36
CA SER A 16 17.92 -15.45 -5.82
C SER A 16 16.50 -15.84 -6.25
N PRO A 17 15.95 -15.23 -7.31
CA PRO A 17 14.71 -15.70 -7.93
C PRO A 17 14.76 -17.17 -8.37
N HIS A 18 15.97 -17.70 -8.64
CA HIS A 18 16.17 -19.09 -9.05
C HIS A 18 16.10 -20.10 -7.90
N ASP A 19 16.20 -19.63 -6.65
CA ASP A 19 16.12 -20.47 -5.45
C ASP A 19 14.67 -20.65 -4.97
N VAL A 20 13.71 -20.04 -5.66
CA VAL A 20 12.28 -20.16 -5.36
C VAL A 20 11.76 -21.49 -5.90
N GLY A 21 11.41 -22.40 -4.97
CA GLY A 21 10.73 -23.65 -5.30
C GLY A 21 9.27 -23.44 -5.75
N PRO A 22 8.60 -24.52 -6.22
CA PRO A 22 7.19 -24.44 -6.55
C PRO A 22 6.33 -24.07 -5.32
N PRO A 23 5.15 -23.45 -5.51
CA PRO A 23 4.19 -23.23 -4.44
C PRO A 23 3.80 -24.54 -3.74
N PRO A 24 3.44 -24.51 -2.44
CA PRO A 24 2.92 -25.68 -1.75
C PRO A 24 1.54 -26.08 -2.31
N ALA A 25 1.13 -27.33 -2.02
CA ALA A 25 -0.19 -27.83 -2.39
C ALA A 25 -1.31 -27.17 -1.57
N ASN A 26 -2.47 -26.96 -2.18
CA ASN A 26 -3.64 -26.38 -1.53
C ASN A 26 -4.34 -27.37 -0.59
N LEU A 27 -4.04 -27.30 0.71
CA LEU A 27 -4.52 -28.23 1.76
C LEU A 27 -4.93 -27.45 3.02
N ASP A 28 -5.82 -28.04 3.82
CA ASP A 28 -6.17 -27.54 5.15
C ASP A 28 -5.44 -28.30 6.25
N ASP A 29 -5.16 -27.64 7.38
CA ASP A 29 -4.52 -28.30 8.52
C ASP A 29 -5.41 -29.41 9.09
N SER A 30 -6.74 -29.24 8.97
CA SER A 30 -7.73 -30.24 9.38
C SER A 30 -7.72 -31.52 8.53
N ASP A 31 -7.06 -31.51 7.37
CA ASP A 31 -6.88 -32.72 6.55
C ASP A 31 -5.74 -33.62 7.08
N PHE A 32 -5.01 -33.16 8.11
CA PHE A 32 -3.91 -33.89 8.73
C PHE A 32 -4.25 -34.34 10.15
N ASP A 33 -3.99 -35.62 10.43
CA ASP A 33 -4.04 -36.17 11.78
C ASP A 33 -2.89 -37.17 12.05
N GLU A 34 -2.84 -37.71 13.27
CA GLU A 34 -1.85 -38.70 13.69
C GLU A 34 -1.87 -39.98 12.83
N SER A 35 -2.93 -40.21 12.07
CA SER A 35 -3.18 -41.37 11.24
C SER A 35 -3.02 -41.13 9.74
N THR A 36 -2.48 -39.98 9.33
CA THR A 36 -2.31 -39.56 7.93
C THR A 36 -0.89 -39.87 7.42
N PRO A 37 -0.59 -41.08 6.89
CA PRO A 37 0.75 -41.46 6.44
C PRO A 37 1.12 -40.93 5.05
N GLN A 38 0.14 -40.43 4.30
CA GLN A 38 0.29 -39.96 2.93
C GLN A 38 -0.34 -38.57 2.79
N LEU A 39 0.18 -37.77 1.87
CA LEU A 39 -0.34 -36.43 1.61
C LEU A 39 -1.80 -36.50 1.14
N PRO A 40 -2.73 -35.75 1.75
CA PRO A 40 -4.10 -35.65 1.27
C PRO A 40 -4.18 -35.10 -0.17
N PRO A 41 -5.27 -35.37 -0.91
CA PRO A 41 -5.43 -34.83 -2.25
C PRO A 41 -5.56 -33.31 -2.20
N GLU A 42 -4.85 -32.64 -3.13
CA GLU A 42 -4.89 -31.18 -3.27
C GLU A 42 -6.30 -30.68 -3.62
N LYS A 43 -6.74 -29.62 -2.92
CA LYS A 43 -8.00 -28.91 -3.16
C LYS A 43 -7.89 -28.00 -4.38
N GLY A 44 -9.03 -27.61 -4.96
CA GLY A 44 -9.06 -26.82 -6.18
C GLY A 44 -8.34 -25.47 -6.03
N PRO A 45 -7.81 -24.86 -7.11
CA PRO A 45 -7.01 -23.64 -7.05
C PRO A 45 -7.79 -22.38 -6.63
N SER A 46 -9.10 -22.50 -6.41
CA SER A 46 -9.98 -21.42 -5.91
C SER A 46 -10.78 -21.86 -4.68
N ASP A 47 -10.54 -23.06 -4.18
CA ASP A 47 -11.14 -23.54 -2.94
C ASP A 47 -10.39 -22.89 -1.79
N LEU A 48 -11.13 -22.18 -0.94
CA LEU A 48 -10.57 -21.50 0.23
C LEU A 48 -10.06 -22.54 1.21
N THR A 49 -8.78 -22.45 1.54
CA THR A 49 -8.09 -23.26 2.55
C THR A 49 -7.26 -22.34 3.46
N ASP A 50 -6.72 -22.93 4.52
CA ASP A 50 -5.77 -22.29 5.43
C ASP A 50 -4.47 -21.82 4.73
N SER A 51 -4.12 -22.44 3.60
CA SER A 51 -2.86 -22.23 2.87
C SER A 51 -2.99 -21.38 1.59
N LEU A 52 -4.21 -21.08 1.12
CA LEU A 52 -4.42 -20.44 -0.19
C LEU A 52 -3.77 -19.04 -0.29
N TYR A 53 -3.71 -18.28 0.81
CA TYR A 53 -3.03 -16.98 0.86
C TYR A 53 -1.52 -17.10 0.60
N GLN A 54 -0.90 -18.08 1.26
CA GLN A 54 0.52 -18.39 1.21
C GLN A 54 0.88 -18.92 -0.18
N ILE A 55 0.02 -19.77 -0.77
CA ILE A 55 0.16 -20.26 -2.15
C ILE A 55 0.14 -19.10 -3.14
N SER A 56 -0.79 -18.15 -2.97
CA SER A 56 -0.88 -16.96 -3.82
C SER A 56 0.38 -16.08 -3.72
N LEU A 57 0.91 -15.90 -2.50
CA LEU A 57 2.18 -15.18 -2.29
C LEU A 57 3.40 -15.93 -2.84
N ALA A 58 3.44 -17.25 -2.70
CA ALA A 58 4.52 -18.10 -3.19
C ALA A 58 4.59 -18.12 -4.72
N THR A 59 3.43 -18.19 -5.37
CA THR A 59 3.29 -18.17 -6.84
C THR A 59 3.91 -16.91 -7.46
N SER A 60 3.78 -15.76 -6.80
CA SER A 60 4.34 -14.49 -7.27
C SER A 60 5.77 -14.21 -6.80
N LEU A 61 6.35 -15.04 -5.91
CA LEU A 61 7.57 -14.71 -5.19
C LEU A 61 8.77 -14.50 -6.13
N ALA A 62 8.99 -15.39 -7.10
CA ALA A 62 10.13 -15.29 -8.02
C ALA A 62 10.09 -14.01 -8.87
N ASP A 63 8.90 -13.59 -9.33
CA ASP A 63 8.73 -12.33 -10.07
C ASP A 63 8.93 -11.11 -9.16
N ARG A 64 8.44 -11.17 -7.92
CA ARG A 64 8.65 -10.11 -6.92
C ARG A 64 10.13 -9.92 -6.57
N LEU A 65 10.90 -11.01 -6.47
CA LEU A 65 12.36 -10.95 -6.28
C LEU A 65 13.06 -10.34 -7.50
N ARG A 66 12.67 -10.75 -8.73
CA ARG A 66 13.22 -10.17 -9.97
C ARG A 66 12.96 -8.67 -10.07
N ALA A 67 11.73 -8.23 -9.79
CA ALA A 67 11.39 -6.82 -9.72
C ALA A 67 12.34 -6.04 -8.79
N MET A 68 12.56 -6.54 -7.57
CA MET A 68 13.46 -5.88 -6.62
C MET A 68 14.94 -5.88 -7.04
N SER A 69 15.39 -6.88 -7.81
CA SER A 69 16.76 -6.89 -8.35
C SER A 69 17.01 -5.74 -9.33
N VAL A 70 15.99 -5.33 -10.10
CA VAL A 70 16.03 -4.22 -11.05
C VAL A 70 16.00 -2.86 -10.34
N VAL A 71 15.27 -2.73 -9.23
CA VAL A 71 15.23 -1.48 -8.42
C VAL A 71 16.64 -0.99 -8.04
N ARG A 72 17.56 -1.93 -7.78
CA ARG A 72 18.97 -1.61 -7.49
C ARG A 72 19.69 -0.99 -8.69
N ILE A 73 19.49 -1.57 -9.88
CA ILE A 73 20.19 -1.22 -11.13
C ILE A 73 19.66 0.11 -11.71
N ALA A 74 18.35 0.35 -11.58
CA ALA A 74 17.68 1.56 -12.06
C ALA A 74 18.21 2.88 -11.46
N ARG A 75 19.09 2.85 -10.45
CA ARG A 75 19.74 4.05 -9.93
C ARG A 75 20.88 4.56 -10.81
N GLU A 76 21.45 3.72 -11.68
CA GLU A 76 22.66 4.02 -12.45
C GLU A 76 22.40 4.17 -13.96
N GLN A 77 21.53 3.34 -14.54
CA GLN A 77 20.95 3.49 -15.90
C GLN A 77 19.54 2.86 -15.92
N ILE A 78 18.51 3.61 -16.33
CA ILE A 78 17.12 3.14 -16.32
C ILE A 78 16.72 2.67 -17.72
N ASP A 79 16.57 1.36 -17.90
CA ASP A 79 15.78 0.80 -19.01
C ASP A 79 14.30 0.74 -18.60
N LEU A 80 13.51 1.67 -19.13
CA LEU A 80 12.07 1.74 -18.87
C LEU A 80 11.31 0.53 -19.43
N SER A 81 11.82 -0.10 -20.48
CA SER A 81 11.20 -1.30 -21.06
C SER A 81 11.38 -2.51 -20.15
N GLU A 82 12.59 -2.71 -19.61
CA GLU A 82 12.85 -3.78 -18.64
C GLU A 82 12.01 -3.59 -17.36
N LEU A 83 11.99 -2.36 -16.84
CA LEU A 83 11.21 -2.02 -15.65
C LEU A 83 9.70 -2.24 -15.87
N ALA A 84 9.17 -1.82 -17.02
CA ALA A 84 7.78 -2.06 -17.37
C ALA A 84 7.47 -3.56 -17.51
N GLN A 85 8.37 -4.35 -18.11
CA GLN A 85 8.22 -5.79 -18.23
C GLN A 85 8.13 -6.47 -16.86
N GLN A 86 9.00 -6.10 -15.91
CA GLN A 86 8.93 -6.66 -14.56
C GLN A 86 7.65 -6.22 -13.84
N GLY A 87 7.25 -4.96 -13.99
CA GLY A 87 6.01 -4.47 -13.39
C GLY A 87 4.77 -5.16 -13.95
N SER A 88 4.69 -5.42 -15.26
CA SER A 88 3.59 -6.14 -15.89
C SER A 88 3.40 -7.55 -15.32
N ARG A 89 4.48 -8.27 -15.02
CA ARG A 89 4.40 -9.60 -14.37
C ARG A 89 3.73 -9.51 -12.99
N ILE A 90 4.06 -8.48 -12.21
CA ILE A 90 3.40 -8.26 -10.90
C ILE A 90 1.93 -7.91 -11.08
N VAL A 91 1.58 -7.10 -12.09
CA VAL A 91 0.19 -6.79 -12.43
C VAL A 91 -0.59 -8.05 -12.82
N GLU A 92 0.01 -8.96 -13.59
CA GLU A 92 -0.59 -10.26 -13.92
C GLU A 92 -0.89 -11.08 -12.66
N HIS A 93 0.07 -11.17 -11.72
CA HIS A 93 -0.16 -11.86 -10.44
C HIS A 93 -1.32 -11.24 -9.66
N LEU A 94 -1.42 -9.92 -9.60
CA LEU A 94 -2.56 -9.23 -8.94
C LEU A 94 -3.91 -9.57 -9.59
N GLN A 95 -3.94 -9.75 -10.91
CA GLN A 95 -5.15 -10.13 -11.63
C GLN A 95 -5.52 -11.60 -11.36
N GLN A 96 -4.52 -12.47 -11.25
CA GLN A 96 -4.63 -13.91 -11.03
C GLN A 96 -4.95 -14.30 -9.58
N ILE A 97 -4.86 -13.38 -8.60
CA ILE A 97 -5.31 -13.63 -7.23
C ILE A 97 -6.74 -14.23 -7.27
N PRO A 98 -6.97 -15.41 -6.65
CA PRO A 98 -8.28 -16.06 -6.65
C PRO A 98 -9.38 -15.11 -6.18
N ARG A 99 -10.58 -15.23 -6.78
CA ARG A 99 -11.70 -14.33 -6.47
C ARG A 99 -12.04 -14.33 -4.98
N VAL A 100 -11.98 -15.48 -4.32
CA VAL A 100 -12.26 -15.61 -2.88
C VAL A 100 -11.28 -14.81 -2.01
N LEU A 101 -10.08 -14.53 -2.51
CA LEU A 101 -9.03 -13.78 -1.82
C LEU A 101 -8.99 -12.28 -2.19
N LYS A 102 -9.91 -11.81 -3.04
CA LYS A 102 -9.96 -10.38 -3.39
C LYS A 102 -10.66 -9.60 -2.27
N PRO A 103 -10.10 -8.48 -1.78
CA PRO A 103 -10.67 -7.72 -0.66
C PRO A 103 -12.16 -7.36 -0.80
N GLY A 104 -12.62 -7.00 -2.00
CA GLY A 104 -14.03 -6.66 -2.24
C GLY A 104 -15.01 -7.84 -2.14
N ASN A 105 -14.51 -9.08 -2.23
CA ASN A 105 -15.31 -10.29 -2.01
C ASN A 105 -15.22 -10.77 -0.56
N ALA A 106 -14.12 -10.47 0.14
CA ALA A 106 -13.97 -10.79 1.55
C ALA A 106 -14.88 -9.94 2.45
N SER A 107 -15.09 -8.66 2.10
CA SER A 107 -16.02 -7.77 2.81
C SER A 107 -17.48 -8.16 2.65
N THR A 108 -17.84 -8.89 1.60
CA THR A 108 -19.24 -9.20 1.25
C THR A 108 -19.72 -10.57 1.74
N ASN A 109 -18.82 -11.53 1.93
CA ASN A 109 -19.23 -12.93 2.12
C ASN A 109 -19.29 -13.43 3.57
N ASN A 110 -18.50 -12.90 4.51
CA ASN A 110 -18.36 -13.53 5.83
C ASN A 110 -18.28 -12.59 7.05
N ASN A 111 -18.27 -11.27 6.87
CA ASN A 111 -18.04 -10.30 7.96
C ASN A 111 -16.86 -10.67 8.88
N ASP A 112 -15.83 -11.33 8.34
CA ASP A 112 -14.64 -11.74 9.10
C ASP A 112 -13.52 -10.72 8.87
N PRO A 113 -13.20 -9.88 9.87
CA PRO A 113 -12.15 -8.86 9.74
C PRO A 113 -10.75 -9.47 9.63
N ALA A 114 -10.52 -10.69 10.14
CA ALA A 114 -9.24 -11.40 9.97
C ALA A 114 -9.05 -11.82 8.51
N MET A 115 -10.09 -12.42 7.93
CA MET A 115 -10.08 -12.82 6.52
C MET A 115 -9.92 -11.60 5.59
N LEU A 116 -10.61 -10.50 5.89
CA LEU A 116 -10.47 -9.24 5.17
C LEU A 116 -9.05 -8.67 5.28
N LEU A 117 -8.46 -8.65 6.49
CA LEU A 117 -7.07 -8.23 6.69
C LEU A 117 -6.10 -9.08 5.86
N ASN A 118 -6.25 -10.41 5.87
CA ASN A 118 -5.40 -11.29 5.08
C ASN A 118 -5.52 -11.04 3.57
N CYS A 119 -6.73 -10.81 3.05
CA CYS A 119 -6.94 -10.45 1.65
C CYS A 119 -6.29 -9.11 1.27
N VAL A 120 -6.39 -8.12 2.17
CA VAL A 120 -5.76 -6.81 2.01
C VAL A 120 -4.24 -6.94 2.03
N LEU A 121 -3.67 -7.64 3.01
CA LEU A 121 -2.23 -7.85 3.13
C LEU A 121 -1.66 -8.61 1.93
N LEU A 122 -2.33 -9.66 1.45
CA LEU A 122 -1.97 -10.35 0.22
C LEU A 122 -1.88 -9.38 -0.95
N SER A 123 -2.88 -8.50 -1.11
CA SER A 123 -2.93 -7.51 -2.19
C SER A 123 -1.81 -6.47 -2.06
N VAL A 124 -1.56 -5.96 -0.85
CA VAL A 124 -0.50 -4.98 -0.57
C VAL A 124 0.88 -5.59 -0.80
N TYR A 125 1.18 -6.77 -0.24
CA TYR A 125 2.48 -7.43 -0.36
C TYR A 125 2.79 -7.87 -1.80
N THR A 126 1.76 -8.16 -2.59
CA THR A 126 1.92 -8.41 -4.01
C THR A 126 2.28 -7.11 -4.77
N ARG A 127 1.68 -5.97 -4.40
CA ARG A 127 1.95 -4.64 -5.02
C ARG A 127 3.26 -3.99 -4.59
N ARG A 128 3.81 -4.30 -3.41
CA ARG A 128 5.01 -3.64 -2.87
C ARG A 128 6.17 -3.54 -3.87
N PRO A 129 6.62 -4.62 -4.52
CA PRO A 129 7.74 -4.55 -5.48
C PRO A 129 7.43 -3.69 -6.72
N LEU A 130 6.19 -3.75 -7.21
CA LEU A 130 5.72 -2.90 -8.32
C LEU A 130 5.83 -1.42 -7.97
N LEU A 131 5.38 -1.05 -6.76
CA LEU A 131 5.46 0.33 -6.30
C LEU A 131 6.91 0.76 -6.03
N CYS A 132 7.76 -0.12 -5.49
CA CYS A 132 9.20 0.15 -5.37
C CYS A 132 9.87 0.43 -6.73
N LEU A 133 9.45 -0.27 -7.79
CA LEU A 133 9.92 -0.01 -9.16
C LEU A 133 9.44 1.34 -9.69
N TYR A 134 8.15 1.67 -9.53
CA TYR A 134 7.55 2.77 -10.28
C TYR A 134 7.62 4.12 -9.54
N ARG A 135 7.65 4.12 -8.21
CA ARG A 135 7.67 5.34 -7.40
C ARG A 135 8.83 6.30 -7.73
N PRO A 136 10.09 5.85 -7.93
CA PRO A 136 11.18 6.75 -8.30
C PRO A 136 10.93 7.53 -9.60
N LEU A 137 10.18 6.95 -10.54
CA LEU A 137 9.81 7.59 -11.80
C LEU A 137 8.70 8.62 -11.60
N VAL A 138 7.68 8.28 -10.82
CA VAL A 138 6.55 9.18 -10.51
C VAL A 138 6.97 10.37 -9.64
N LEU A 139 7.91 10.16 -8.72
CA LEU A 139 8.43 11.19 -7.82
C LEU A 139 9.59 11.99 -8.44
N GLY A 140 10.12 11.55 -9.58
CA GLY A 140 11.15 12.24 -10.34
C GLY A 140 10.61 13.21 -11.39
N ASP A 141 11.49 13.61 -12.30
CA ASP A 141 11.15 14.48 -13.43
C ASP A 141 10.47 13.70 -14.57
N PRO A 142 9.56 14.36 -15.33
CA PRO A 142 8.93 13.77 -16.50
C PRO A 142 9.96 13.20 -17.49
N ARG A 143 9.64 12.05 -18.09
CA ARG A 143 10.45 11.42 -19.14
C ARG A 143 9.73 11.53 -20.48
N ASP A 144 10.49 11.82 -21.53
CA ASP A 144 10.01 11.78 -22.92
C ASP A 144 10.14 10.36 -23.48
N ASP A 145 9.39 9.42 -22.87
CA ASP A 145 9.34 8.02 -23.25
C ASP A 145 7.87 7.58 -23.38
N PRO A 146 7.49 6.83 -24.44
CA PRO A 146 6.10 6.44 -24.68
C PRO A 146 5.51 5.52 -23.59
N ILE A 147 6.34 4.78 -22.85
CA ILE A 147 5.93 3.86 -21.78
C ILE A 147 5.72 4.59 -20.45
N PHE A 148 6.40 5.73 -20.25
CA PHE A 148 6.36 6.49 -19.00
C PHE A 148 4.94 6.85 -18.52
N PRO A 149 4.00 7.32 -19.37
CA PRO A 149 2.63 7.61 -18.93
C PRO A 149 1.89 6.39 -18.37
N GLU A 150 2.13 5.21 -18.95
CA GLU A 150 1.50 3.97 -18.51
C GLU A 150 2.04 3.51 -17.16
N ILE A 151 3.36 3.63 -16.94
CA ILE A 151 3.98 3.41 -15.63
C ILE A 151 3.36 4.33 -14.57
N CYS A 152 3.21 5.63 -14.87
CA CYS A 152 2.58 6.57 -13.96
C CYS A 152 1.12 6.20 -13.64
N ARG A 153 0.36 5.75 -14.65
CA ARG A 153 -1.04 5.30 -14.47
C ARG A 153 -1.14 4.08 -13.57
N ILE A 154 -0.34 3.04 -13.84
CA ILE A 154 -0.32 1.81 -13.02
C ILE A 154 0.10 2.10 -11.59
N CYS A 155 1.10 2.97 -11.39
CA CYS A 155 1.52 3.40 -10.06
C CYS A 155 0.39 4.13 -9.32
N LEU A 156 -0.30 5.05 -9.99
CA LEU A 156 -1.43 5.78 -9.42
C LEU A 156 -2.55 4.82 -9.00
N GLU A 157 -2.97 3.92 -9.89
CA GLU A 157 -4.05 2.97 -9.61
C GLU A 157 -3.70 2.01 -8.47
N SER A 158 -2.45 1.54 -8.44
CA SER A 158 -1.95 0.70 -7.35
C SER A 158 -1.93 1.43 -6.02
N SER A 159 -1.50 2.70 -6.01
CA SER A 159 -1.52 3.54 -4.81
C SER A 159 -2.95 3.83 -4.34
N LEU A 160 -3.86 4.19 -5.25
CA LEU A 160 -5.27 4.41 -4.89
C LEU A 160 -5.95 3.15 -4.36
N ALA A 161 -5.65 1.97 -4.93
CA ALA A 161 -6.16 0.70 -4.43
C ALA A 161 -5.72 0.45 -2.98
N ASN A 162 -4.45 0.66 -2.65
CA ASN A 162 -3.95 0.51 -1.30
C ASN A 162 -4.57 1.54 -0.33
N LEU A 163 -4.65 2.81 -0.73
CA LEU A 163 -5.28 3.85 0.08
C LEU A 163 -6.76 3.56 0.35
N SER A 164 -7.48 2.97 -0.61
CA SER A 164 -8.91 2.63 -0.44
C SER A 164 -9.16 1.55 0.60
N TYR A 165 -8.17 0.71 0.92
CA TYR A 165 -8.33 -0.31 1.96
C TYR A 165 -8.43 0.29 3.36
N GLN A 166 -8.07 1.56 3.53
CA GLN A 166 -8.28 2.28 4.78
C GLN A 166 -9.76 2.27 5.20
N ASP A 167 -10.66 2.46 4.24
CA ASP A 167 -12.09 2.58 4.53
C ASP A 167 -12.71 1.26 5.03
N ASN A 168 -12.09 0.11 4.73
CA ASN A 168 -12.57 -1.22 5.14
C ASN A 168 -12.49 -1.48 6.64
N PHE A 169 -11.62 -0.75 7.34
CA PHE A 169 -11.31 -1.01 8.75
C PHE A 169 -11.55 0.22 9.63
N ASN A 170 -11.71 1.40 9.04
CA ASN A 170 -12.00 2.62 9.78
C ASN A 170 -13.40 2.53 10.43
N PRO A 171 -13.52 2.52 11.77
CA PRO A 171 -14.81 2.39 12.44
C PRO A 171 -15.82 3.49 12.11
N SER A 172 -15.38 4.66 11.63
CA SER A 172 -16.28 5.76 11.26
C SER A 172 -16.90 5.61 9.86
N VAL A 173 -16.42 4.67 9.05
CA VAL A 173 -16.82 4.51 7.63
C VAL A 173 -17.15 3.06 7.27
N ALA A 174 -16.54 2.08 7.93
CA ALA A 174 -16.71 0.67 7.60
C ALA A 174 -18.13 0.18 7.88
N ASP A 175 -18.72 -0.53 6.92
CA ASP A 175 -20.04 -1.18 7.04
C ASP A 175 -20.01 -2.50 7.85
N LEU A 176 -18.92 -2.78 8.57
CA LEU A 176 -18.70 -4.06 9.26
C LEU A 176 -19.12 -3.98 10.74
N GLU A 177 -20.27 -4.54 11.09
CA GLU A 177 -20.73 -4.70 12.48
C GLU A 177 -19.99 -5.86 13.17
N VAL A 178 -18.71 -5.67 13.54
CA VAL A 178 -17.88 -6.74 14.11
C VAL A 178 -17.12 -6.32 15.36
N CYS A 179 -17.09 -7.21 16.35
CA CYS A 179 -16.26 -7.09 17.54
C CYS A 179 -14.76 -6.95 17.14
N ASN A 180 -14.04 -6.02 17.76
CA ASN A 180 -12.61 -5.79 17.60
C ASN A 180 -12.14 -5.19 16.25
N LEU A 181 -13.02 -4.53 15.48
CA LEU A 181 -12.63 -3.82 14.25
C LEU A 181 -11.47 -2.82 14.49
N GLY A 182 -11.44 -2.16 15.65
CA GLY A 182 -10.33 -1.29 16.07
C GLY A 182 -8.97 -1.99 16.11
N ALA A 183 -8.90 -3.22 16.63
CA ALA A 183 -7.64 -3.97 16.68
C ALA A 183 -7.14 -4.34 15.27
N TYR A 184 -8.03 -4.72 14.36
CA TYR A 184 -7.67 -4.97 12.96
C TYR A 184 -7.26 -3.71 12.22
N TRP A 185 -7.86 -2.57 12.58
CA TRP A 185 -7.42 -1.27 12.08
C TRP A 185 -5.99 -0.95 12.52
N ASP A 186 -5.67 -1.20 13.79
CA ASP A 186 -4.33 -0.99 14.32
C ASP A 186 -3.30 -1.91 13.68
N LEU A 187 -3.66 -3.18 13.46
CA LEU A 187 -2.82 -4.13 12.73
C LEU A 187 -2.58 -3.68 11.29
N PHE A 188 -3.65 -3.36 10.54
CA PHE A 188 -3.53 -2.87 9.17
C PHE A 188 -2.59 -1.68 9.07
N GLN A 189 -2.81 -0.69 9.94
CA GLN A 189 -1.98 0.50 9.98
C GLN A 189 -0.53 0.19 10.35
N THR A 190 -0.30 -0.70 11.32
CA THR A 190 1.06 -1.12 11.71
C THR A 190 1.80 -1.79 10.56
N PHE A 191 1.14 -2.71 9.85
CA PHE A 191 1.77 -3.44 8.74
C PHE A 191 1.93 -2.59 7.48
N CYS A 192 1.01 -1.64 7.23
CA CYS A 192 0.92 -0.89 5.98
C CYS A 192 1.28 0.60 6.12
N TYR A 193 1.72 1.09 7.28
CA TYR A 193 2.01 2.51 7.51
C TYR A 193 2.88 3.13 6.41
N ASN A 194 4.00 2.46 6.11
CA ASN A 194 4.91 2.89 5.05
C ASN A 194 4.24 2.86 3.67
N ASP A 195 3.43 1.84 3.39
CA ASP A 195 2.71 1.75 2.11
C ASP A 195 1.73 2.92 1.96
N ILE A 196 0.92 3.19 2.99
CA ILE A 196 -0.06 4.27 3.03
C ILE A 196 0.62 5.63 2.80
N LEU A 197 1.69 5.93 3.53
CA LEU A 197 2.44 7.17 3.37
C LEU A 197 2.99 7.32 1.95
N TRP A 198 3.69 6.31 1.46
CA TRP A 198 4.32 6.38 0.13
C TRP A 198 3.29 6.37 -1.00
N ASP A 199 2.14 5.72 -0.83
CA ASP A 199 1.04 5.76 -1.80
C ASP A 199 0.42 7.15 -1.87
N ALA A 200 0.18 7.80 -0.73
CA ALA A 200 -0.29 9.18 -0.70
C ALA A 200 0.70 10.16 -1.36
N LEU A 201 2.00 9.99 -1.09
CA LEU A 201 3.07 10.76 -1.76
C LEU A 201 3.13 10.48 -3.27
N SER A 202 2.89 9.24 -3.69
CA SER A 202 2.86 8.84 -5.11
C SER A 202 1.69 9.49 -5.85
N VAL A 203 0.51 9.56 -5.21
CA VAL A 203 -0.64 10.31 -5.73
C VAL A 203 -0.29 11.78 -5.88
N CYS A 204 0.39 12.40 -4.90
CA CYS A 204 0.89 13.77 -5.05
C CYS A 204 1.90 13.91 -6.21
N GLY A 205 2.83 12.97 -6.36
CA GLY A 205 3.77 12.94 -7.49
C GLY A 205 3.04 12.91 -8.84
N TYR A 206 2.01 12.07 -8.97
CA TYR A 206 1.17 12.01 -10.16
C TYR A 206 0.44 13.35 -10.44
N ILE A 207 -0.13 13.99 -9.41
CA ILE A 207 -0.77 15.31 -9.55
C ILE A 207 0.23 16.34 -10.06
N ARG A 208 1.48 16.32 -9.56
CA ARG A 208 2.55 17.22 -9.98
C ARG A 208 2.89 17.02 -11.46
N LEU A 209 3.14 15.78 -11.89
CA LEU A 209 3.45 15.43 -13.28
C LEU A 209 2.31 15.86 -14.22
N SER A 210 1.07 15.55 -13.86
CA SER A 210 -0.12 15.94 -14.63
C SER A 210 -0.26 17.45 -14.75
N SER A 211 0.08 18.20 -13.70
CA SER A 211 0.02 19.67 -13.72
C SER A 211 1.12 20.28 -14.60
N GLN A 212 2.32 19.71 -14.61
CA GLN A 212 3.43 20.17 -15.47
C GLN A 212 3.12 19.93 -16.94
N ARG A 213 2.62 18.74 -17.30
CA ARG A 213 2.30 18.38 -18.69
C ARG A 213 1.20 19.24 -19.31
N ASN A 214 0.14 19.55 -18.56
CA ASN A 214 -0.93 20.45 -19.02
C ASN A 214 -0.43 21.87 -19.34
N SER A 215 0.59 22.35 -18.62
CA SER A 215 1.25 23.63 -18.92
C SER A 215 2.04 23.59 -20.25
N PHE A 216 2.64 22.46 -20.59
CA PHE A 216 3.37 22.26 -21.86
C PHE A 216 2.43 22.02 -23.07
N GLU A 217 1.36 21.23 -22.90
CA GLU A 217 0.42 20.91 -23.99
C GLU A 217 -0.48 22.10 -24.37
N SER A 218 -0.71 23.07 -23.47
CA SER A 218 -1.42 24.32 -23.80
C SER A 218 -0.69 25.21 -24.83
N GLN A 219 0.55 24.87 -25.21
CA GLN A 219 1.32 25.56 -26.24
C GLN A 219 1.47 24.78 -27.57
N LYS A 220 1.09 23.49 -27.64
CA LYS A 220 1.17 22.68 -28.87
C LYS A 220 -0.08 21.80 -29.02
N SER A 221 -0.89 22.14 -30.01
CA SER A 221 -2.13 21.47 -30.42
C SER A 221 -2.12 19.93 -30.31
N GLY A 222 -3.15 19.38 -29.65
CA GLY A 222 -4.03 18.45 -30.35
C GLY A 222 -3.94 16.94 -30.07
N ARG A 223 -3.31 16.46 -28.99
CA ARG A 223 -3.49 15.06 -28.54
C ARG A 223 -3.65 14.98 -27.03
N ALA A 224 -4.90 15.08 -26.58
CA ALA A 224 -5.29 14.71 -25.23
C ALA A 224 -5.03 13.20 -25.05
N LEU A 225 -4.05 12.86 -24.23
CA LEU A 225 -3.91 11.51 -23.72
C LEU A 225 -5.16 11.18 -22.90
N GLY A 226 -5.65 9.94 -23.03
CA GLY A 226 -6.96 9.48 -22.57
C GLY A 226 -7.41 10.05 -21.23
N SER A 227 -8.70 10.40 -21.17
CA SER A 227 -9.42 10.83 -19.98
C SER A 227 -8.91 10.12 -18.72
N SER A 228 -8.12 10.82 -17.91
CA SER A 228 -7.77 10.36 -16.57
C SER A 228 -9.08 10.15 -15.82
N MET A 229 -9.41 8.90 -15.47
CA MET A 229 -10.62 8.57 -14.71
C MET A 229 -10.73 9.39 -13.41
N HIS A 230 -9.58 9.84 -12.88
CA HIS A 230 -9.51 10.62 -11.67
C HIS A 230 -9.31 12.12 -11.94
N SER A 231 -10.17 12.95 -11.36
CA SER A 231 -9.98 14.40 -11.34
C SER A 231 -8.94 14.80 -10.29
N LYS A 232 -8.22 15.92 -10.52
CA LYS A 232 -7.28 16.48 -9.53
C LYS A 232 -7.92 16.66 -8.16
N ALA A 233 -9.19 17.08 -8.11
CA ALA A 233 -9.95 17.23 -6.87
C ALA A 233 -10.21 15.88 -6.16
N SER A 234 -10.49 14.81 -6.90
CA SER A 234 -10.65 13.47 -6.31
C SER A 234 -9.35 12.95 -5.71
N LEU A 235 -8.24 13.14 -6.41
CA LEU A 235 -6.92 12.72 -5.93
C LEU A 235 -6.51 13.50 -4.67
N ILE A 236 -6.75 14.81 -4.64
CA ILE A 236 -6.52 15.65 -3.46
C ILE A 236 -7.32 15.14 -2.26
N ARG A 237 -8.61 14.82 -2.46
CA ARG A 237 -9.48 14.30 -1.38
C ARG A 237 -8.99 12.96 -0.82
N SER A 238 -8.51 12.06 -1.68
CA SER A 238 -7.93 10.78 -1.23
C SER A 238 -6.70 10.99 -0.34
N VAL A 239 -5.82 11.92 -0.71
CA VAL A 239 -4.65 12.27 0.12
C VAL A 239 -5.04 13.02 1.39
N GLU A 240 -6.07 13.87 1.37
CA GLU A 240 -6.64 14.50 2.58
C GLU A 240 -7.14 13.47 3.57
N SER A 241 -7.99 12.56 3.11
CA SER A 241 -8.55 11.50 3.95
C SER A 241 -7.44 10.66 4.60
N THR A 242 -6.38 10.35 3.85
CA THR A 242 -5.21 9.66 4.39
C THR A 242 -4.47 10.51 5.42
N LEU A 243 -4.23 11.80 5.15
CA LEU A 243 -3.56 12.70 6.09
C LEU A 243 -4.37 12.86 7.40
N ASP A 244 -5.69 12.97 7.30
CA ASP A 244 -6.59 13.07 8.45
C ASP A 244 -6.56 11.76 9.27
N SER A 245 -6.58 10.59 8.59
CA SER A 245 -6.45 9.28 9.24
C SER A 245 -5.13 9.13 10.02
N LEU A 246 -4.00 9.48 9.40
CA LEU A 246 -2.69 9.45 10.05
C LEU A 246 -2.61 10.44 11.23
N THR A 247 -3.22 11.62 11.08
CA THR A 247 -3.27 12.66 12.12
C THR A 247 -4.11 12.22 13.33
N ALA A 248 -5.26 11.60 13.09
CA ALA A 248 -6.14 11.11 14.15
C ALA A 248 -5.47 10.02 15.01
N ARG A 249 -4.54 9.26 14.42
CA ARG A 249 -3.84 8.14 15.07
C ARG A 249 -2.45 8.48 15.59
N ILE A 250 -2.10 9.76 15.70
CA ILE A 250 -0.75 10.19 16.10
C ILE A 250 -0.32 9.71 17.50
N GLY A 251 -1.28 9.40 18.39
CA GLY A 251 -1.01 8.84 19.72
C GLY A 251 -0.74 7.32 19.73
N GLU A 252 -1.07 6.63 18.64
CA GLU A 252 -0.95 5.18 18.54
C GLU A 252 0.48 4.73 18.19
N ALA A 253 0.82 3.50 18.56
CA ALA A 253 2.10 2.90 18.20
C ALA A 253 2.28 2.83 16.67
N GLY A 254 3.49 3.14 16.20
CA GLY A 254 3.84 3.15 14.77
C GLY A 254 3.60 4.48 14.05
N SER A 255 2.94 5.46 14.67
CA SER A 255 2.72 6.79 14.09
C SER A 255 3.99 7.67 14.16
N ASN A 256 4.19 8.50 13.14
CA ASN A 256 5.34 9.40 13.04
C ASN A 256 4.94 10.81 12.60
N LEU A 257 5.18 11.80 13.49
CA LEU A 257 4.89 13.20 13.22
C LEU A 257 5.61 13.74 11.98
N LYS A 258 6.86 13.32 11.74
CA LYS A 258 7.65 13.82 10.59
C LYS A 258 6.99 13.45 9.27
N ASP A 259 6.41 12.27 9.20
CA ASP A 259 5.77 11.74 8.00
C ASP A 259 4.44 12.45 7.72
N ILE A 260 3.66 12.73 8.76
CA ILE A 260 2.44 13.55 8.67
C ILE A 260 2.78 14.97 8.18
N LEU A 261 3.82 15.60 8.74
CA LEU A 261 4.26 16.91 8.31
C LEU A 261 4.75 16.91 6.86
N LEU A 262 5.53 15.89 6.47
CA LEU A 262 5.97 15.71 5.09
C LEU A 262 4.77 15.63 4.14
N LEU A 263 3.81 14.76 4.42
CA LEU A 263 2.63 14.59 3.57
C LEU A 263 1.80 15.88 3.50
N ALA A 264 1.62 16.60 4.62
CA ALA A 264 0.91 17.87 4.65
C ALA A 264 1.58 18.93 3.76
N VAL A 265 2.91 19.04 3.85
CA VAL A 265 3.71 19.95 3.02
C VAL A 265 3.59 19.60 1.54
N VAL A 266 3.79 18.34 1.19
CA VAL A 266 3.73 17.85 -0.20
C VAL A 266 2.33 18.07 -0.78
N LEU A 267 1.28 17.78 -0.01
CA LEU A 267 -0.11 18.00 -0.41
C LEU A 267 -0.40 19.48 -0.73
N GLN A 268 0.09 20.41 0.09
CA GLN A 268 -0.07 21.84 -0.20
C GLN A 268 0.73 22.27 -1.44
N SER A 269 1.91 21.69 -1.66
CA SER A 269 2.73 21.99 -2.84
C SER A 269 1.99 21.67 -4.15
N VAL A 270 1.24 20.57 -4.21
CA VAL A 270 0.52 20.14 -5.42
C VAL A 270 -0.84 20.84 -5.61
N ARG A 271 -1.37 21.45 -4.54
CA ARG A 271 -2.55 22.33 -4.58
C ARG A 271 -2.23 23.73 -5.03
N ALA A 272 -1.05 24.22 -4.68
CA ALA A 272 -0.65 25.58 -4.94
C ALA A 272 -0.77 25.90 -6.45
N ARG A 273 -1.35 27.06 -6.73
CA ARG A 273 -1.32 27.71 -8.05
C ARG A 273 -0.73 29.10 -7.78
N GLY A 274 0.28 29.51 -8.54
CA GLY A 274 0.91 30.82 -8.37
C GLY A 274 2.44 30.77 -8.30
N SER A 275 3.04 31.85 -7.82
CA SER A 275 4.49 31.98 -7.67
C SER A 275 5.06 31.06 -6.59
N THR A 276 6.36 30.80 -6.66
CA THR A 276 7.12 30.01 -5.68
C THR A 276 6.99 30.53 -4.24
N GLN A 277 6.86 31.85 -4.06
CA GLN A 277 6.65 32.45 -2.74
C GLN A 277 5.29 32.05 -2.13
N VAL A 278 4.20 32.18 -2.90
CA VAL A 278 2.85 31.80 -2.46
C VAL A 278 2.76 30.30 -2.18
N GLN A 279 3.49 29.49 -2.96
CA GLN A 279 3.60 28.06 -2.71
C GLN A 279 4.30 27.76 -1.37
N GLY A 280 5.42 28.43 -1.08
CA GLY A 280 6.13 28.29 0.20
C GLY A 280 5.28 28.65 1.41
N GLU A 281 4.51 29.76 1.32
CA GLU A 281 3.58 30.17 2.38
C GLU A 281 2.50 29.11 2.64
N ARG A 282 1.90 28.56 1.59
CA ARG A 282 0.90 27.48 1.71
C ARG A 282 1.48 26.21 2.31
N MET A 283 2.70 25.84 1.92
CA MET A 283 3.41 24.68 2.48
C MET A 283 3.65 24.87 3.99
N SER A 284 4.11 26.05 4.40
CA SER A 284 4.28 26.39 5.82
C SER A 284 2.96 26.34 6.58
N GLN A 285 1.90 26.93 6.02
CA GLN A 285 0.57 26.92 6.63
C GLN A 285 0.02 25.49 6.79
N GLY A 286 0.22 24.63 5.79
CA GLY A 286 -0.15 23.21 5.85
C GLY A 286 0.57 22.46 6.97
N ALA A 287 1.88 22.66 7.10
CA ALA A 287 2.67 22.07 8.18
C ALA A 287 2.19 22.55 9.56
N THR A 288 1.95 23.86 9.74
CA THR A 288 1.43 24.40 11.00
C THR A 288 0.07 23.81 11.35
N LYS A 289 -0.85 23.71 10.37
CA LYS A 289 -2.17 23.10 10.58
C LYS A 289 -2.06 21.64 11.01
N ALA A 290 -1.24 20.85 10.32
CA ALA A 290 -1.03 19.44 10.65
C ALA A 290 -0.41 19.27 12.05
N LEU A 291 0.58 20.09 12.41
CA LEU A 291 1.17 20.09 13.74
C LEU A 291 0.15 20.43 14.83
N SER A 292 -0.68 21.44 14.61
CA SER A 292 -1.74 21.82 15.54
C SER A 292 -2.76 20.69 15.73
N ALA A 293 -3.16 20.03 14.64
CA ALA A 293 -4.08 18.89 14.71
C ALA A 293 -3.44 17.68 15.43
N CYS A 294 -2.18 17.33 15.12
CA CYS A 294 -1.45 16.29 15.84
C CYS A 294 -1.39 16.59 17.35
N ARG A 295 -1.08 17.83 17.72
CA ARG A 295 -1.06 18.25 19.13
C ARG A 295 -2.43 18.06 19.80
N GLN A 296 -3.53 18.38 19.11
CA GLN A 296 -4.88 18.19 19.64
C GLN A 296 -5.20 16.73 19.93
N HIS A 297 -4.76 15.80 19.07
CA HIS A 297 -4.94 14.36 19.28
C HIS A 297 -3.98 13.76 20.31
N LEU A 298 -2.75 14.29 20.43
CA LEU A 298 -1.77 13.82 21.41
C LEU A 298 -2.10 14.23 22.86
N LEU A 299 -2.69 15.42 23.06
CA LEU A 299 -2.92 15.94 24.41
C LEU A 299 -3.81 15.04 25.29
N PRO A 300 -4.95 14.51 24.79
CA PRO A 300 -5.77 13.55 25.54
C PRO A 300 -5.03 12.22 25.78
N ALA A 301 -4.36 11.67 24.76
CA ALA A 301 -3.65 10.40 24.87
C ALA A 301 -2.57 10.41 25.98
N VAL A 302 -1.85 11.53 26.12
CA VAL A 302 -0.83 11.69 27.19
C VAL A 302 -1.46 11.94 28.57
N ALA A 303 -2.69 12.46 28.63
CA ALA A 303 -3.39 12.71 29.89
C ALA A 303 -4.10 11.48 30.44
N GLU A 304 -4.54 10.57 29.56
CA GLU A 304 -5.24 9.34 29.91
C GLU A 304 -4.27 8.16 30.15
N ASP A 305 -3.13 8.11 29.46
CA ASP A 305 -2.13 7.03 29.62
C ASP A 305 -0.77 7.52 30.16
N SER A 306 -0.41 7.00 31.32
CA SER A 306 0.97 7.01 31.83
C SER A 306 1.81 5.98 31.05
N LEU A 307 2.08 6.22 29.75
CA LEU A 307 3.05 5.50 28.87
C LEU A 307 3.18 3.97 29.09
N ALA A 308 2.09 3.28 29.45
CA ALA A 308 2.09 1.85 29.65
C ALA A 308 1.81 1.18 28.31
N LEU A 309 2.88 0.79 27.61
CA LEU A 309 2.84 -0.09 26.45
C LEU A 309 1.83 -1.23 26.70
N SER A 310 0.77 -1.31 25.89
CA SER A 310 -0.31 -2.31 25.97
C SER A 310 0.13 -3.70 25.49
N LEU A 311 1.21 -4.22 26.10
CA LEU A 311 1.63 -5.62 25.97
C LEU A 311 0.50 -6.60 26.37
N THR A 312 -0.44 -6.16 27.20
CA THR A 312 -1.62 -6.91 27.64
C THR A 312 -2.61 -7.21 26.52
N ASP A 313 -2.84 -6.27 25.61
CA ASP A 313 -3.81 -6.46 24.52
C ASP A 313 -3.25 -7.40 23.44
N PHE A 314 -1.94 -7.29 23.17
CA PHE A 314 -1.23 -8.21 22.29
C PHE A 314 -1.22 -9.65 22.85
N ALA A 315 -1.01 -9.81 24.16
CA ALA A 315 -1.02 -11.12 24.82
C ALA A 315 -2.42 -11.78 24.81
N GLN A 316 -3.49 -11.01 24.97
CA GLN A 316 -4.86 -11.51 24.85
C GLN A 316 -5.19 -11.94 23.40
N MET A 317 -4.64 -11.23 22.40
CA MET A 317 -4.85 -11.57 20.99
C MET A 317 -4.20 -12.90 20.60
N VAL A 318 -2.95 -13.14 21.04
CA VAL A 318 -2.24 -14.42 20.76
C VAL A 318 -2.93 -15.60 21.47
N GLY A 319 -3.53 -15.37 22.64
CA GLY A 319 -4.30 -16.40 23.36
C GLY A 319 -5.63 -16.79 22.71
N LEU A 320 -6.22 -15.92 21.88
CA LEU A 320 -7.45 -16.18 21.14
C LEU A 320 -7.22 -16.88 19.79
N MET A 321 -6.04 -16.72 19.19
CA MET A 321 -5.65 -17.46 17.98
C MET A 321 -5.15 -18.90 18.27
N ALA A 322 -4.98 -19.26 19.55
CA ALA A 322 -4.49 -20.57 20.00
C ALA A 322 -5.61 -21.50 20.50
N LYS A 323 -6.88 -21.22 20.16
CA LYS A 323 -8.04 -22.05 20.50
C LYS A 323 -8.91 -22.36 19.30
#